data_AF-A0A0F9T4I8-F1
#
_entry.id   AF-A0A0F9T4I8-F1
#
_cell.length_a   1.000
_cell.length_b   1.000
_cell.length_c   1.000
_cell.angle_alpha   90.00
_cell.angle_beta   90.00
_cell.angle_gamma   90.00
#
_symmetry.space_group_name_H-M   'P 1'
#
loop_
_entity.id
_entity.type
_entity.pdbx_description
1 polymer ?
#
loop_
_entity_poly.entity_id
_entity_poly.type
_entity_poly.pdbx_seq_one_letter_code
_entity_poly.pdbx_strand_id
1 'polypeptide(L)'
;MAKKKGWLFDLDFDWLFERVESGTCELSGLKFDLGLARVGKNNSYAPSIYRIVAGGDYTKENCRVVLHALNTALSDWGEDIYFDVAAAYMERVRGQAT
;
A
#
# COMPACT_ATOMS: atom_id res chain seq x y z
N MET A 1 -2.00 16.93 3.45
CA MET A 1 -0.92 17.29 2.50
C MET A 1 0.36 17.52 3.30
N ALA A 2 1.45 16.80 2.99
CA ALA A 2 2.72 16.86 3.71
C ALA A 2 3.25 18.28 3.95
N LYS A 3 3.08 19.15 2.95
CA LYS A 3 3.41 20.59 3.00
C LYS A 3 2.71 21.37 4.13
N LYS A 4 1.55 20.90 4.62
CA LYS A 4 0.83 21.52 5.75
C LYS A 4 1.31 21.03 7.12
N LYS A 5 2.08 19.94 7.17
CA LYS A 5 2.54 19.29 8.42
C LYS A 5 4.04 19.46 8.69
N GLY A 6 4.78 20.12 7.81
CA GLY A 6 6.24 20.31 7.95
C GLY A 6 7.06 19.05 7.68
N TRP A 7 6.47 18.03 7.07
CA TRP A 7 7.17 16.79 6.70
C TRP A 7 8.16 17.05 5.57
N LEU A 8 9.34 16.42 5.66
CA LEU A 8 10.26 16.35 4.54
C LEU A 8 9.58 15.64 3.36
N PHE A 9 9.86 16.13 2.17
CA PHE A 9 9.25 15.68 0.94
C PHE A 9 10.29 15.75 -0.18
N ASP A 10 10.72 14.61 -0.71
CA ASP A 10 11.66 14.52 -1.84
C ASP A 10 11.16 13.58 -2.97
N LEU A 11 9.91 13.11 -2.88
CA LEU A 11 9.30 12.33 -3.94
C LEU A 11 9.10 13.21 -5.18
N ASP A 12 9.52 12.70 -6.32
CA ASP A 12 9.34 13.34 -7.62
C ASP A 12 8.55 12.44 -8.58
N PHE A 13 8.21 13.00 -9.74
CA PHE A 13 7.42 12.30 -10.74
C PHE A 13 8.15 11.06 -11.27
N ASP A 14 9.45 11.18 -11.54
CA ASP A 14 10.25 10.09 -12.10
C ASP A 14 10.31 8.90 -11.13
N TRP A 15 10.55 9.16 -9.85
CA TRP A 15 10.55 8.14 -8.79
C TRP A 15 9.21 7.37 -8.72
N LEU A 16 8.09 8.09 -8.85
CA LEU A 16 6.76 7.51 -8.81
C LEU A 16 6.45 6.74 -10.10
N PHE A 17 6.80 7.33 -11.25
CA PHE A 17 6.54 6.77 -12.56
C PHE A 17 7.27 5.44 -12.73
N GLU A 18 8.56 5.36 -12.42
CA GLU A 18 9.35 4.13 -12.49
C GLU A 18 8.72 2.98 -11.68
N ARG A 19 8.22 3.29 -10.47
CA ARG A 19 7.59 2.30 -9.58
C ARG A 19 6.23 1.84 -10.08
N VAL A 20 5.42 2.75 -10.61
CA VAL A 20 4.14 2.40 -11.22
C VAL A 20 4.35 1.60 -12.51
N GLU A 21 5.35 1.97 -13.32
CA GLU A 21 5.71 1.29 -14.57
C GLU A 21 6.25 -0.12 -14.34
N SER A 22 6.91 -0.39 -13.21
CA SER A 22 7.24 -1.76 -12.78
C SER A 22 6.02 -2.70 -12.75
N GLY A 23 4.82 -2.13 -12.62
CA GLY A 23 3.55 -2.84 -12.73
C GLY A 23 3.22 -3.73 -11.53
N THR A 24 4.05 -3.73 -10.48
CA THR A 24 3.89 -4.62 -9.32
C THR A 24 4.00 -3.89 -7.99
N CYS A 25 3.19 -4.32 -7.02
CA CYS A 25 3.19 -3.83 -5.65
C CYS A 25 4.49 -4.20 -4.94
N GLU A 26 5.22 -3.21 -4.42
CA GLU A 26 6.49 -3.42 -3.72
C GLU A 26 6.35 -4.21 -2.41
N LEU A 27 5.13 -4.32 -1.85
CA LEU A 27 4.88 -5.08 -0.62
C LEU A 27 4.40 -6.52 -0.89
N SER A 28 3.50 -6.73 -1.85
CA SER A 28 2.85 -8.03 -2.07
C SER A 28 3.25 -8.75 -3.35
N GLY A 29 3.94 -8.07 -4.28
CA GLY A 29 4.26 -8.60 -5.61
C GLY A 29 3.06 -8.71 -6.56
N LEU A 30 1.84 -8.37 -6.12
CA LEU A 30 0.65 -8.38 -6.97
C LEU A 30 0.70 -7.26 -8.01
N LYS A 31 0.13 -7.51 -9.19
CA LYS A 31 0.08 -6.52 -10.27
C LYS A 31 -0.86 -5.36 -9.95
N PHE A 32 -0.48 -4.16 -10.40
CA PHE A 32 -1.38 -3.02 -10.39
C PHE A 32 -2.50 -3.18 -11.44
N ASP A 33 -3.69 -2.69 -11.10
CA ASP A 33 -4.80 -2.49 -12.04
C ASP A 33 -5.04 -0.98 -12.16
N LEU A 34 -4.76 -0.41 -13.34
CA LEU A 34 -4.98 1.01 -13.64
C LEU A 34 -6.39 1.29 -14.17
N GLY A 35 -7.26 0.28 -14.20
CA GLY A 35 -8.67 0.39 -14.56
C GLY A 35 -9.53 1.04 -13.48
N LEU A 36 -10.83 1.09 -13.75
CA LEU A 36 -11.83 1.60 -12.81
C LEU A 36 -12.04 0.65 -11.63
N ALA A 37 -12.53 1.20 -10.52
CA ALA A 37 -12.88 0.41 -9.35
C ALA A 37 -13.94 -0.64 -9.70
N ARG A 38 -13.64 -1.91 -9.41
CA ARG A 38 -14.61 -3.01 -9.59
C ARG A 38 -15.63 -3.07 -8.46
N VAL A 39 -15.23 -2.68 -7.26
CA VAL A 39 -16.03 -2.65 -6.04
C VAL A 39 -15.65 -1.43 -5.21
N GLY A 40 -16.62 -0.75 -4.61
CA GLY A 40 -16.39 0.44 -3.79
C GLY A 40 -16.05 1.69 -4.60
N LYS A 41 -15.59 2.73 -3.90
CA LYS A 41 -15.27 4.02 -4.53
C LYS A 41 -13.89 4.05 -5.19
N ASN A 42 -12.93 3.30 -4.65
CA ASN A 42 -11.53 3.30 -5.10
C ASN A 42 -11.15 1.91 -5.61
N ASN A 43 -10.30 1.85 -6.64
CA ASN A 43 -9.77 0.59 -7.13
C ASN A 43 -8.76 0.02 -6.12
N SER A 44 -9.06 -1.16 -5.55
CA SER A 44 -8.23 -1.85 -4.56
C SER A 44 -6.85 -2.23 -5.09
N TYR A 45 -6.72 -2.43 -6.41
CA TYR A 45 -5.48 -2.81 -7.08
C TYR A 45 -4.75 -1.61 -7.72
N ALA A 46 -5.27 -0.38 -7.58
CA ALA A 46 -4.55 0.80 -8.04
C ALA A 46 -3.28 1.04 -7.19
N PRO A 47 -2.22 1.63 -7.78
CA PRO A 47 -1.01 1.98 -7.06
C PRO A 47 -1.28 3.10 -6.04
N SER A 48 -0.58 3.06 -4.91
CA SER A 48 -0.72 4.03 -3.83
C SER A 48 0.60 4.20 -3.09
N ILE A 49 0.98 5.45 -2.77
CA ILE A 49 2.17 5.75 -1.97
C ILE A 49 1.88 5.38 -0.51
N TYR A 50 2.70 4.49 0.03
CA TYR A 50 2.65 4.01 1.40
C TYR A 50 3.93 4.40 2.14
N ARG A 51 3.77 4.90 3.37
CA ARG A 51 4.90 5.24 4.24
C ARG A 51 5.27 4.03 5.08
N ILE A 52 6.53 3.65 5.07
CA ILE A 52 7.06 2.51 5.83
C ILE A 52 6.95 2.83 7.33
N VAL A 53 7.44 4.00 7.75
CA VAL A 53 7.26 4.51 9.11
C VAL A 53 6.08 5.47 9.14
N ALA A 54 5.01 5.05 9.83
CA ALA A 54 3.82 5.86 10.03
C ALA A 54 4.16 7.18 10.76
N GLY A 55 3.60 8.29 10.29
CA GLY A 55 3.89 9.62 10.84
C GLY A 55 5.23 10.22 10.41
N GLY A 56 6.11 9.44 9.77
CA GLY A 56 7.35 9.92 9.16
C GLY A 56 7.15 10.70 7.87
N ASP A 57 8.27 11.11 7.31
CA ASP A 57 8.37 11.96 6.13
C ASP A 57 8.00 11.24 4.83
N TYR A 58 7.70 12.00 3.79
CA TYR A 58 7.50 11.48 2.44
C TYR A 58 8.82 11.53 1.70
N THR A 59 9.73 10.63 2.07
CA THR A 59 11.02 10.50 1.40
C THR A 59 11.11 9.24 0.55
N LYS A 60 12.01 9.21 -0.43
CA LYS A 60 12.29 8.04 -1.28
C LYS A 60 12.67 6.81 -0.45
N GLU A 61 13.26 7.00 0.74
CA GLU A 61 13.65 5.95 1.67
C GLU A 61 12.50 5.49 2.59
N ASN A 62 11.56 6.40 2.91
CA ASN A 62 10.43 6.09 3.78
C ASN A 62 9.13 5.80 3.02
N CYS A 63 9.16 5.75 1.70
CA CYS A 63 8.00 5.51 0.86
C CYS A 63 8.22 4.37 -0.13
N ARG A 64 7.13 3.69 -0.45
CA ARG A 64 7.01 2.68 -1.51
C ARG A 64 5.64 2.76 -2.16
N VAL A 65 5.48 2.18 -3.34
CA VAL A 65 4.23 2.07 -4.07
C VAL A 65 3.63 0.68 -3.87
N VAL A 66 2.47 0.64 -3.25
CA VAL A 66 1.74 -0.59 -2.92
C VAL A 66 0.31 -0.55 -3.46
N LEU A 67 -0.42 -1.66 -3.38
CA LEU A 67 -1.84 -1.66 -3.69
C LEU A 67 -2.61 -0.72 -2.74
N HIS A 68 -3.58 0.02 -3.27
CA HIS A 68 -4.47 0.87 -2.48
C HIS A 68 -5.16 0.10 -1.33
N ALA A 69 -5.53 -1.16 -1.56
CA ALA A 69 -6.08 -2.02 -0.52
C ALA A 69 -5.13 -2.22 0.67
N LEU A 70 -3.84 -2.47 0.40
CA LEU A 70 -2.84 -2.64 1.44
C LEU A 70 -2.59 -1.33 2.19
N ASN A 71 -2.43 -0.22 1.48
CA ASN A 71 -2.29 1.09 2.12
C ASN A 71 -3.48 1.38 3.05
N THR A 72 -4.71 1.09 2.60
CA THR A 72 -5.92 1.28 3.40
C THR A 72 -5.91 0.38 4.64
N ALA A 73 -5.66 -0.91 4.48
CA ALA A 73 -5.68 -1.89 5.57
C ALA A 73 -4.59 -1.61 6.63
N LEU A 74 -3.42 -1.16 6.18
CA LEU A 74 -2.25 -0.91 7.03
C LEU A 74 -2.24 0.48 7.66
N SER A 75 -3.11 1.40 7.20
CA SER A 75 -3.02 2.82 7.56
C SER A 75 -3.23 3.13 9.04
N ASP A 76 -3.92 2.26 9.78
CA ASP A 76 -4.22 2.44 11.21
C ASP A 76 -3.25 1.65 12.10
N TRP A 77 -3.11 0.34 11.85
CA TRP A 77 -2.40 -0.56 12.78
C TRP A 77 -0.99 -0.95 12.34
N GLY A 78 -0.58 -0.60 11.11
CA GLY A 78 0.69 -1.03 10.55
C GLY A 78 0.74 -2.50 10.17
N GLU A 79 1.93 -2.96 9.79
CA GLU A 79 2.14 -4.31 9.23
C GLU A 79 2.03 -5.41 10.27
N ASP A 80 2.61 -5.23 11.46
CA ASP A 80 2.68 -6.28 12.50
C ASP A 80 1.28 -6.78 12.89
N ILE A 81 0.37 -5.85 13.23
CA ILE A 81 -1.02 -6.20 13.58
C ILE A 81 -1.77 -6.77 12.38
N TYR A 82 -1.53 -6.26 11.18
CA TYR A 82 -2.19 -6.76 9.97
C TYR A 82 -1.78 -8.20 9.66
N PHE A 83 -0.50 -8.55 9.83
CA PHE A 83 -0.01 -9.91 9.59
C PHE A 83 -0.69 -10.92 10.50
N ASP A 84 -0.80 -10.64 11.79
CA ASP A 84 -1.45 -11.53 12.75
C ASP A 84 -2.93 -11.77 12.38
N VAL A 85 -3.66 -10.68 12.08
CA VAL A 85 -5.07 -10.76 11.70
C VAL A 85 -5.25 -11.50 10.37
N ALA A 86 -4.43 -11.17 9.37
CA ALA A 86 -4.50 -11.80 8.05
C ALA A 86 -4.15 -13.29 8.12
N ALA A 87 -3.11 -13.67 8.87
CA ALA A 87 -2.72 -15.06 9.06
C ALA A 87 -3.85 -15.87 9.72
N ALA A 88 -4.38 -15.39 10.84
CA ALA A 88 -5.48 -16.06 11.54
C ALA A 88 -6.74 -16.21 10.65
N TYR A 89 -7.08 -15.18 9.87
CA TYR A 89 -8.17 -15.25 8.91
C TYR A 89 -7.91 -16.31 7.83
N MET A 90 -6.71 -16.32 7.25
CA MET A 90 -6.34 -17.25 6.18
C MET A 90 -6.32 -18.70 6.67
N GLU A 91 -5.81 -18.96 7.88
CA GLU A 91 -5.87 -20.29 8.50
C GLU A 91 -7.32 -20.75 8.69
N ARG A 92 -8.18 -19.85 9.19
CA ARG A 92 -9.60 -20.16 9.42
C ARG A 92 -10.34 -20.46 8.11
N VAL A 93 -10.11 -19.67 7.06
CA VAL A 93 -10.81 -19.81 5.79
C VAL A 93 -10.27 -20.97 4.95
N ARG A 94 -8.95 -21.19 4.94
CA ARG A 94 -8.36 -22.34 4.23
C ARG A 94 -8.61 -23.67 4.94
N GLY A 95 -8.63 -23.68 6.28
CA GLY A 95 -8.98 -24.87 7.07
C GLY A 95 -10.45 -25.29 7.00
N GLN A 96 -11.32 -24.44 6.45
CA GLN A 96 -12.73 -24.74 6.16
C GLN A 96 -12.96 -25.18 4.71
N ALA A 97 -11.91 -25.23 3.88
CA ALA A 97 -11.97 -25.59 2.47
C ALA A 97 -11.66 -27.09 2.20
N THR A 98 -11.64 -27.92 3.24
CA THR A 98 -11.58 -29.40 3.20
C THR A 98 -12.81 -29.99 3.85
#